data_AF-A0A963BBY3-F1
#
_entry.id   AF-A0A963BBY3-F1
#
_cell.length_a   1.000
_cell.length_b   1.000
_cell.length_c   1.000
_cell.angle_alpha   90.00
_cell.angle_beta   90.00
_cell.angle_gamma   90.00
#
_symmetry.space_group_name_H-M   'P 1'
#
loop_
_entity.id
_entity.type
_entity.pdbx_description
1 polymer ?
#
loop_
_entity_poly.entity_id
_entity_poly.type
_entity_poly.pdbx_seq_one_letter_code
_entity_poly.pdbx_strand_id
1 'polypeptide(L)'
;ALYHAALCVASNYLVVLEKLAVEMLVEAGVEPVAALPALMPLIRGAADNLAQCGLPTALTGPISRGDTTTVVQHLRVIDDKCPGYLPLYKDLGRQALRIAEDKGNMAPGSAALLEALLKAGS
;
A
#
# COMPACT_ATOMS: atom_id res chain seq x y z
N ALA A 1 15.18 -22.23 -1.61
CA ALA A 1 13.97 -21.65 -2.23
C ALA A 1 13.44 -20.45 -1.43
N LEU A 2 13.02 -20.63 -0.17
CA LEU A 2 12.42 -19.55 0.64
C LEU A 2 13.31 -18.29 0.76
N TYR A 3 14.62 -18.45 0.98
CA TYR A 3 15.56 -17.33 0.99
C TYR A 3 15.52 -16.49 -0.30
N HIS A 4 15.59 -17.15 -1.45
CA HIS A 4 15.54 -16.47 -2.75
C HIS A 4 14.16 -15.82 -2.98
N ALA A 5 13.08 -16.47 -2.58
CA ALA A 5 11.74 -15.88 -2.64
C ALA A 5 11.65 -14.59 -1.79
N ALA A 6 12.24 -14.57 -0.60
CA ALA A 6 12.30 -13.37 0.24
C ALA A 6 13.10 -12.24 -0.43
N LEU A 7 14.21 -12.56 -1.10
CA LEU A 7 14.96 -11.57 -1.90
C LEU A 7 14.11 -11.02 -3.05
N CYS A 8 13.38 -11.88 -3.77
CA CYS A 8 12.45 -11.45 -4.82
C CYS A 8 11.34 -10.53 -4.29
N VAL A 9 10.78 -10.82 -3.10
CA VAL A 9 9.80 -9.94 -2.44
C VAL A 9 10.42 -8.56 -2.15
N ALA A 10 11.66 -8.52 -1.66
CA ALA A 10 12.34 -7.28 -1.32
C ALA A 10 12.73 -6.42 -2.53
N SER A 11 13.06 -7.03 -3.68
CA SER A 11 13.58 -6.29 -4.85
C SER A 11 12.68 -6.33 -6.08
N ASN A 12 12.22 -7.52 -6.49
CA ASN A 12 11.54 -7.67 -7.78
C ASN A 12 10.09 -7.20 -7.67
N TYR A 13 9.43 -7.53 -6.57
CA TYR A 13 8.06 -7.10 -6.35
C TYR A 13 7.95 -5.61 -6.02
N LEU A 14 9.02 -4.96 -5.55
CA LEU A 14 9.07 -3.49 -5.53
C LEU A 14 8.82 -2.93 -6.95
N VAL A 15 9.54 -3.42 -7.96
CA VAL A 15 9.36 -2.97 -9.36
C VAL A 15 7.95 -3.24 -9.87
N VAL A 16 7.34 -4.38 -9.50
CA VAL A 16 5.96 -4.72 -9.86
C VAL A 16 4.97 -3.74 -9.21
N LEU A 17 5.15 -3.41 -7.94
CA LEU A 17 4.32 -2.43 -7.23
C LEU A 17 4.42 -1.04 -7.86
N GLU A 18 5.63 -0.61 -8.25
CA GLU A 18 5.82 0.68 -8.92
C GLU A 18 5.17 0.72 -10.30
N LYS A 19 5.17 -0.39 -11.05
CA LYS A 19 4.45 -0.48 -12.33
C LYS A 19 2.95 -0.23 -12.15
N LEU A 20 2.34 -0.86 -11.15
CA LEU A 20 0.93 -0.66 -10.80
C LEU A 20 0.68 0.79 -10.38
N ALA A 21 1.54 1.37 -9.53
CA ALA A 21 1.41 2.75 -9.08
C ALA A 21 1.51 3.76 -10.25
N VAL A 22 2.42 3.52 -11.20
CA VAL A 22 2.55 4.32 -12.43
C VAL A 22 1.27 4.27 -13.25
N GLU A 23 0.69 3.08 -13.46
CA GLU A 23 -0.55 2.93 -14.22
C GLU A 23 -1.73 3.62 -13.53
N MET A 24 -1.84 3.51 -12.20
CA MET A 24 -2.85 4.24 -11.43
C MET A 24 -2.67 5.76 -11.52
N LEU A 25 -1.44 6.28 -11.52
CA LEU A 25 -1.18 7.72 -11.71
C LEU A 25 -1.56 8.19 -13.11
N VAL A 26 -1.29 7.38 -14.14
CA VAL A 26 -1.69 7.69 -15.53
C VAL A 26 -3.22 7.74 -15.65
N GLU A 27 -3.94 6.77 -15.06
CA GLU A 27 -5.42 6.80 -14.98
C GLU A 27 -5.96 7.97 -14.14
N ALA A 28 -5.12 8.53 -13.25
CA ALA A 28 -5.42 9.76 -12.52
C ALA A 28 -5.09 11.04 -13.31
N GLY A 29 -4.56 10.94 -14.54
CA GLY A 29 -4.26 12.05 -15.43
C GLY A 29 -2.82 12.57 -15.38
N VAL A 30 -1.89 11.82 -14.76
CA VAL A 30 -0.46 12.15 -14.80
C VAL A 30 0.13 11.70 -16.13
N GLU A 31 0.93 12.56 -16.76
CA GLU A 31 1.65 12.22 -17.99
C GLU A 31 2.53 10.97 -17.81
N PRO A 32 2.49 9.98 -18.72
CA PRO A 32 3.24 8.73 -18.56
C PRO A 32 4.74 8.91 -18.31
N VAL A 33 5.35 9.90 -18.96
CA VAL A 33 6.78 10.23 -18.78
C VAL A 33 7.10 10.83 -17.42
N ALA A 34 6.11 11.40 -16.73
CA ALA A 34 6.26 12.05 -15.43
C ALA A 34 5.88 11.13 -14.25
N ALA A 35 5.12 10.05 -14.49
CA ALA A 35 4.57 9.20 -13.44
C ALA A 35 5.64 8.54 -12.55
N LEU A 36 6.61 7.82 -13.13
CA LEU A 36 7.69 7.19 -12.34
C LEU A 36 8.59 8.23 -11.64
N PRO A 37 9.05 9.31 -12.30
CA PRO A 37 9.77 10.38 -11.63
C PRO A 37 9.03 10.97 -10.42
N ALA A 38 7.70 11.10 -10.48
CA ALA A 38 6.88 11.59 -9.37
C ALA A 38 6.86 10.62 -8.16
N LEU A 39 7.02 9.32 -8.40
CA LEU A 39 7.05 8.29 -7.34
C LEU A 39 8.43 8.15 -6.68
N MET A 40 9.52 8.47 -7.39
CA MET A 40 10.88 8.27 -6.87
C MET A 40 11.15 8.86 -5.48
N PRO A 41 10.68 10.07 -5.12
CA PRO A 41 10.82 10.59 -3.76
C PRO A 41 10.10 9.75 -2.70
N LEU A 42 8.92 9.21 -3.03
CA LEU A 42 8.15 8.35 -2.12
C LEU A 42 8.84 7.01 -1.88
N ILE A 43 9.39 6.40 -2.95
CA ILE A 43 10.14 5.13 -2.87
C ILE A 43 11.35 5.30 -1.96
N ARG A 44 12.13 6.37 -2.16
CA ARG A 44 13.30 6.68 -1.33
C ARG A 44 12.90 6.94 0.12
N GLY A 45 11.86 7.74 0.36
CA GLY A 45 11.35 8.00 1.70
C GLY A 45 10.89 6.72 2.42
N ALA A 46 10.27 5.78 1.72
CA ALA A 46 9.88 4.49 2.30
C ALA A 46 11.10 3.63 2.68
N ALA A 47 12.13 3.57 1.82
CA ALA A 47 13.37 2.86 2.09
C ALA A 47 14.15 3.50 3.26
N ASP A 48 14.23 4.82 3.29
CA ASP A 48 14.90 5.58 4.36
C ASP A 48 14.19 5.36 5.71
N ASN A 49 12.86 5.42 5.74
CA ASN A 49 12.08 5.12 6.95
C ASN A 49 12.32 3.69 7.45
N LEU A 50 12.42 2.72 6.52
CA LEU A 50 12.72 1.34 6.88
C LEU A 50 14.12 1.21 7.50
N ALA A 51 15.13 1.89 6.93
CA ALA A 51 16.49 1.87 7.45
C ALA A 51 16.62 2.57 8.82
N GLN A 52 15.89 3.66 9.03
CA GLN A 52 15.99 4.47 10.26
C GLN A 52 15.15 3.90 11.41
N CYS A 53 13.93 3.44 11.14
CA CYS A 53 12.97 3.07 12.18
C CYS A 53 12.71 1.57 12.30
N GLY A 54 13.04 0.79 11.27
CA GLY A 54 12.75 -0.65 11.23
C GLY A 54 11.25 -0.98 11.24
N LEU A 55 10.95 -2.27 11.26
CA LEU A 55 9.58 -2.78 11.37
C LEU A 55 9.16 -2.88 12.86
N PRO A 56 7.87 -2.67 13.19
CA PRO A 56 6.77 -2.25 12.30
C PRO A 56 6.71 -0.73 12.07
N THR A 57 7.52 0.05 12.79
CA THR A 57 7.43 1.52 12.88
C THR A 57 7.51 2.23 11.52
N ALA A 58 8.30 1.71 10.57
CA ALA A 58 8.51 2.29 9.25
C ALA A 58 7.25 2.36 8.37
N LEU A 59 6.21 1.56 8.65
CA LEU A 59 4.96 1.65 7.92
C LEU A 59 4.27 2.99 8.22
N THR A 60 3.86 3.68 7.16
CA THR A 60 3.10 4.94 7.22
C THR A 60 1.84 4.85 6.37
N GLY A 61 1.14 5.97 6.16
CA GLY A 61 -0.07 6.02 5.33
C GLY A 61 -1.38 5.79 6.10
N PRO A 62 -2.51 5.69 5.38
CA PRO A 62 -3.84 5.68 6.00
C PRO A 62 -4.11 4.44 6.85
N ILE A 63 -3.67 3.26 6.41
CA ILE A 63 -3.86 2.02 7.17
C ILE A 63 -3.07 2.05 8.49
N SER A 64 -1.80 2.48 8.47
CA SER A 64 -0.96 2.56 9.68
C SER A 64 -1.54 3.44 10.78
N ARG A 65 -2.43 4.38 10.45
CA ARG A 65 -3.00 5.33 11.42
C ARG A 65 -4.52 5.19 11.56
N GLY A 66 -5.10 4.11 11.03
CA GLY A 66 -6.53 3.81 11.19
C GLY A 66 -7.48 4.72 10.40
N ASP A 67 -7.01 5.38 9.33
CA ASP A 67 -7.81 6.30 8.52
C ASP A 67 -8.71 5.53 7.53
N THR A 68 -9.86 5.11 8.03
CA THR A 68 -10.88 4.36 7.27
C THR A 68 -11.49 5.19 6.16
N THR A 69 -11.67 6.50 6.35
CA THR A 69 -12.30 7.39 5.37
C THR A 69 -11.49 7.45 4.08
N THR A 70 -10.18 7.63 4.19
CA THR A 70 -9.28 7.61 3.02
C THR A 70 -9.28 6.25 2.34
N VAL A 71 -9.26 5.15 3.10
CA VAL A 71 -9.28 3.79 2.52
C VAL A 71 -10.58 3.51 1.77
N VAL A 72 -11.74 3.94 2.27
CA VAL A 72 -13.02 3.84 1.55
C VAL A 72 -12.97 4.57 0.21
N GLN A 73 -12.41 5.78 0.19
CA GLN A 73 -12.26 6.56 -1.04
C GLN A 73 -11.33 5.87 -2.04
N HIS A 74 -10.20 5.33 -1.58
CA HIS A 74 -9.29 4.56 -2.43
C HIS A 74 -9.99 3.36 -3.06
N LEU A 75 -10.67 2.54 -2.25
CA LEU A 75 -11.36 1.35 -2.75
C LEU A 75 -12.39 1.70 -3.82
N ARG A 76 -13.18 2.77 -3.62
CA ARG A 76 -14.15 3.25 -4.60
C ARG A 76 -13.51 3.71 -5.91
N VAL A 77 -12.44 4.52 -5.83
CA VAL A 77 -11.80 5.07 -7.04
C VAL A 77 -11.05 3.97 -7.81
N ILE A 78 -10.45 3.02 -7.10
CA ILE A 78 -9.79 1.87 -7.73
C ILE A 78 -10.83 0.99 -8.43
N ASP A 79 -11.98 0.72 -7.80
CA ASP A 79 -13.06 -0.07 -8.42
C ASP A 79 -13.58 0.59 -9.72
N ASP A 80 -13.66 1.93 -9.74
CA ASP A 80 -14.13 2.70 -10.89
C ASP A 80 -13.09 2.77 -12.03
N LYS A 81 -11.83 3.12 -11.71
CA LYS A 81 -10.81 3.42 -12.71
C LYS A 81 -9.86 2.26 -13.02
N CYS A 82 -9.57 1.43 -12.03
CA CYS A 82 -8.57 0.37 -12.12
C CYS A 82 -9.05 -0.92 -11.45
N PRO A 83 -10.24 -1.46 -11.78
CA PRO A 83 -10.85 -2.57 -11.04
C PRO A 83 -9.95 -3.82 -10.98
N GLY A 84 -9.11 -4.04 -12.00
CA GLY A 84 -8.14 -5.14 -12.01
C GLY A 84 -7.09 -5.09 -10.89
N TYR A 85 -6.84 -3.92 -10.29
CA TYR A 85 -5.90 -3.76 -9.18
C TYR A 85 -6.55 -3.81 -7.80
N LEU A 86 -7.88 -3.79 -7.73
CA LEU A 86 -8.60 -3.82 -6.47
C LEU A 86 -8.29 -5.04 -5.60
N PRO A 87 -8.20 -6.28 -6.14
CA PRO A 87 -7.85 -7.45 -5.32
C PRO A 87 -6.46 -7.33 -4.70
N LEU A 88 -5.45 -6.94 -5.49
CA LEU A 88 -4.08 -6.79 -5.00
C LEU A 88 -3.96 -5.64 -3.99
N TYR A 89 -4.66 -4.52 -4.21
CA TYR A 89 -4.70 -3.41 -3.26
C TYR A 89 -5.26 -3.86 -1.90
N LYS A 90 -6.36 -4.63 -1.91
CA LYS A 90 -6.95 -5.20 -0.69
C LYS A 90 -6.00 -6.18 -0.01
N ASP A 91 -5.34 -7.05 -0.76
CA ASP A 91 -4.38 -8.02 -0.23
C ASP A 91 -3.21 -7.34 0.49
N LEU A 92 -2.59 -6.34 -0.16
CA LEU A 92 -1.53 -5.53 0.44
C LEU A 92 -2.04 -4.74 1.65
N GLY A 93 -3.26 -4.19 1.56
CA GLY A 93 -3.89 -3.48 2.67
C GLY A 93 -4.08 -4.37 3.91
N ARG A 94 -4.45 -5.63 3.74
CA ARG A 94 -4.56 -6.60 4.85
C ARG A 94 -3.20 -6.90 5.49
N GLN A 95 -2.14 -7.00 4.70
CA GLN A 95 -0.78 -7.16 5.25
C GLN A 95 -0.32 -5.89 5.98
N ALA A 96 -0.62 -4.71 5.43
CA ALA A 96 -0.34 -3.44 6.09
C ALA A 96 -1.13 -3.29 7.41
N LEU A 97 -2.35 -3.79 7.48
CA LEU A 97 -3.15 -3.77 8.71
C LEU A 97 -2.50 -4.61 9.81
N ARG A 98 -1.99 -5.81 9.50
CA ARG A 98 -1.26 -6.64 10.47
C ARG A 98 -0.03 -5.90 11.04
N ILE A 99 0.75 -5.27 10.18
CA ILE A 99 1.90 -4.46 10.60
C ILE A 99 1.45 -3.26 11.47
N ALA A 100 0.31 -2.64 11.13
CA ALA A 100 -0.25 -1.54 11.92
C ALA A 100 -0.75 -1.98 13.30
N GLU A 101 -1.34 -3.18 13.40
CA GLU A 101 -1.74 -3.78 14.68
C GLU A 101 -0.52 -4.04 15.57
N ASP A 102 0.57 -4.57 15.00
CA ASP A 102 1.85 -4.74 15.71
C ASP A 102 2.44 -3.40 16.20
N LYS A 103 2.19 -2.31 15.46
CA LYS A 103 2.61 -0.95 15.84
C LYS A 103 1.78 -0.36 16.97
N GLY A 104 0.54 -0.80 17.15
CA GLY A 104 -0.29 -0.49 18.33
C GLY A 104 -0.79 0.96 18.46
N ASN A 105 -0.79 1.75 17.38
CA ASN A 105 -1.10 3.19 17.42
C ASN A 105 -2.45 3.57 16.78
N MET A 106 -3.36 2.61 16.60
CA MET A 106 -4.69 2.84 16.03
C MET A 106 -5.74 3.15 17.10
N ALA A 107 -6.73 3.96 16.73
CA ALA A 107 -7.90 4.17 17.58
C ALA A 107 -8.71 2.87 17.74
N PRO A 108 -9.38 2.67 18.89
CA PRO A 108 -10.26 1.51 19.09
C PRO A 108 -11.29 1.37 17.97
N GLY A 109 -11.46 0.16 17.45
CA GLY A 109 -12.41 -0.14 16.37
C GLY A 109 -11.92 0.14 14.94
N SER A 110 -10.89 0.99 14.75
CA SER A 110 -10.36 1.27 13.41
C SER A 110 -9.86 0.02 12.70
N ALA A 111 -9.15 -0.87 13.41
CA ALA A 111 -8.62 -2.10 12.83
C ALA A 111 -9.74 -3.03 12.31
N ALA A 112 -10.81 -3.21 13.10
CA ALA A 112 -11.95 -4.04 12.71
C ALA A 112 -12.69 -3.48 11.48
N LEU A 113 -12.85 -2.15 11.41
CA LEU A 113 -13.44 -1.48 10.25
C LEU A 113 -12.58 -1.64 9.00
N LEU A 114 -11.26 -1.43 9.12
CA LEU A 114 -10.33 -1.63 8.00
C LEU A 114 -10.33 -3.08 7.51
N GLU A 115 -10.31 -4.05 8.42
CA GLU A 115 -10.37 -5.47 8.08
C GLU A 115 -11.66 -5.81 7.30
N ALA A 116 -12.81 -5.28 7.74
CA ALA A 116 -14.08 -5.48 7.06
C ALA A 116 -14.08 -4.87 5.64
N LEU A 117 -13.58 -3.64 5.50
CA LEU A 117 -13.47 -2.96 4.20
C LEU A 117 -12.57 -3.71 3.22
N LEU A 118 -11.44 -4.24 3.71
CA LEU A 118 -10.45 -4.93 2.90
C LEU A 118 -10.85 -6.37 2.54
N LYS A 119 -11.79 -6.98 3.28
CA LYS A 119 -12.36 -8.31 2.98
C LYS A 119 -13.58 -8.27 2.06
N ALA A 120 -14.32 -7.17 2.01
CA ALA A 120 -15.57 -7.10 1.26
C ALA A 120 -15.35 -7.35 -0.25
N GLY A 121 -16.23 -8.14 -0.88
CA GLY A 121 -16.25 -8.33 -2.34
C GLY A 121 -15.11 -9.17 -2.91
N SER A 122 -14.62 -10.17 -2.16
CA SER A 122 -13.81 -11.29 -2.66
C SER A 122 -14.66 -12.47 -3.06
#